data_AF-A0A8T2TF07-F1
#
_entry.id   AF-A0A8T2TF07-F1
#
_cell.length_a   1.000
_cell.length_b   1.000
_cell.length_c   1.000
_cell.angle_alpha   90.00
_cell.angle_beta   90.00
_cell.angle_gamma   90.00
#
_symmetry.space_group_name_H-M   'P 1'
#
loop_
_entity.id
_entity.type
_entity.pdbx_description
1 polymer ?
#
loop_
_entity_poly.entity_id
_entity_poly.type
_entity_poly.pdbx_seq_one_letter_code
_entity_poly.pdbx_strand_id
1 'polypeptide(L)'
;MVSSRFDGTDFPRWKAQMWHTLVRAGLHMYVHRDAQRPRDMPDHIWMDMDALDSSTIRLQLVDSIYESVMYEETSSALWQRLHDMYESPLTHVRHRSHRRLRCWHCGHEGHIRRRCFRRMRR
;
A
#
# COMPACT_ATOMS: atom_id res chain seq x y z
N MET A 1 -2.66 -28.92 2.87
CA MET A 1 -1.98 -27.94 3.73
C MET A 1 -2.90 -26.73 3.82
N VAL A 2 -3.34 -26.37 5.01
CA VAL A 2 -4.19 -25.19 5.20
C VAL A 2 -3.27 -23.97 5.01
N SER A 3 -3.31 -23.37 3.81
CA SER A 3 -2.63 -22.09 3.60
C SER A 3 -3.28 -21.07 4.53
N SER A 4 -2.56 -20.62 5.54
CA SER A 4 -3.00 -19.52 6.40
C SER A 4 -3.20 -18.29 5.50
N ARG A 5 -4.45 -17.85 5.37
CA ARG A 5 -4.78 -16.61 4.65
C ARG A 5 -4.11 -15.43 5.37
N PHE A 6 -3.71 -14.43 4.60
CA PHE A 6 -3.11 -13.20 5.08
C PHE A 6 -4.11 -12.40 5.90
N ASP A 7 -3.74 -12.10 7.13
CA ASP A 7 -4.54 -11.40 8.12
C ASP A 7 -4.03 -9.97 8.42
N GLY A 8 -3.02 -9.51 7.67
CA GLY A 8 -2.41 -8.19 7.88
C GLY A 8 -1.11 -8.23 8.68
N THR A 9 -0.73 -9.39 9.23
CA THR A 9 0.49 -9.53 10.03
C THR A 9 1.67 -10.04 9.19
N ASP A 10 2.88 -9.57 9.53
CA ASP A 10 4.14 -9.98 8.87
C ASP A 10 4.09 -9.88 7.33
N PHE A 11 3.64 -8.73 6.84
CA PHE A 11 3.50 -8.46 5.40
C PHE A 11 4.77 -8.77 4.59
N PRO A 12 6.00 -8.46 5.04
CA PRO A 12 7.21 -8.83 4.29
C PRO A 12 7.34 -10.34 4.06
N ARG A 13 7.02 -11.16 5.07
CA ARG A 13 7.04 -12.61 4.94
C ARG A 13 5.93 -13.10 4.02
N TRP A 14 4.71 -12.60 4.21
CA TRP A 14 3.59 -12.97 3.35
C TRP A 14 3.88 -12.60 1.89
N LYS A 15 4.41 -11.40 1.63
CA LYS A 15 4.80 -10.90 0.31
C LYS A 15 5.79 -11.85 -0.36
N ALA A 16 6.82 -12.31 0.36
CA ALA A 16 7.77 -13.29 -0.15
C ALA A 16 7.11 -14.65 -0.47
N GLN A 17 6.21 -15.14 0.39
CA GLN A 17 5.49 -16.41 0.16
C GLN A 17 4.51 -16.33 -1.02
N MET A 18 3.80 -15.20 -1.13
CA MET A 18 2.90 -14.94 -2.23
C MET A 18 3.67 -14.86 -3.55
N TRP A 19 4.80 -14.15 -3.57
CA TRP A 19 5.70 -14.14 -4.72
C TRP A 19 6.09 -15.56 -5.17
N HIS A 20 6.51 -16.44 -4.26
CA HIS A 20 6.81 -17.84 -4.61
C HIS A 20 5.59 -18.61 -5.11
N THR A 21 4.39 -18.31 -4.61
CA THR A 21 3.15 -18.93 -5.07
C THR A 21 2.85 -18.54 -6.52
N LEU A 22 3.00 -17.27 -6.85
CA LEU A 22 2.80 -16.74 -8.21
C LEU A 22 3.86 -17.29 -9.17
N VAL A 23 5.14 -17.34 -8.76
CA VAL A 23 6.21 -17.99 -9.54
C VAL A 23 5.88 -19.45 -9.84
N ARG A 24 5.44 -20.22 -8.84
CA ARG A 24 5.08 -21.64 -9.01
C ARG A 24 3.88 -21.83 -9.94
N ALA A 25 2.95 -20.89 -9.94
CA ALA A 25 1.80 -20.88 -10.85
C ALA A 25 2.15 -20.37 -12.26
N GLY A 26 3.36 -19.85 -12.49
CA GLY A 26 3.74 -19.24 -13.76
C GLY A 26 3.22 -17.81 -13.94
N LEU A 27 2.77 -17.15 -12.87
CA LEU A 27 2.07 -15.86 -12.85
C LEU A 27 2.94 -14.73 -12.25
N HIS A 28 4.24 -14.69 -12.51
CA HIS A 28 5.14 -13.74 -11.83
C HIS A 28 5.35 -12.42 -12.58
N MET A 29 4.66 -12.21 -13.71
CA MET A 29 4.94 -11.09 -14.62
C MET A 29 4.39 -9.74 -14.16
N TYR A 30 3.36 -9.70 -13.31
CA TYR A 30 2.61 -8.47 -12.97
C TYR A 30 2.98 -7.82 -11.65
N VAL A 31 3.69 -8.57 -10.81
CA VAL A 31 3.95 -8.21 -9.42
C VAL A 31 5.14 -7.25 -9.29
N HIS A 32 5.79 -6.91 -10.41
CA HIS A 32 6.82 -5.89 -10.47
C HIS A 32 6.21 -4.49 -10.65
N ARG A 33 6.79 -3.51 -9.95
CA ARG A 33 6.44 -2.08 -10.03
C ARG A 33 6.45 -1.53 -11.47
N ASP A 34 7.24 -2.16 -12.35
CA ASP A 34 7.42 -1.79 -13.76
C ASP A 34 6.83 -2.84 -14.74
N ALA A 35 5.85 -3.64 -14.30
CA ALA A 35 5.20 -4.64 -15.15
C ALA A 35 4.60 -4.00 -16.40
N GLN A 36 5.35 -4.08 -17.50
CA GLN A 36 4.91 -3.71 -18.83
C GLN A 36 4.65 -4.99 -19.61
N ARG A 37 3.53 -5.01 -20.33
CA ARG A 37 3.23 -6.09 -21.26
C ARG A 37 4.40 -6.24 -22.26
N PRO A 38 5.01 -7.43 -22.39
CA PRO A 38 6.01 -7.67 -23.42
C PRO A 38 5.44 -7.36 -24.81
N ARG A 39 6.27 -6.80 -25.70
CA ARG A 39 5.81 -6.33 -27.03
C ARG A 39 5.12 -7.42 -27.86
N ASP A 40 5.56 -8.67 -27.69
CA ASP A 40 5.08 -9.82 -28.44
C ASP A 40 3.94 -10.58 -27.73
N MET A 41 3.44 -10.06 -26.60
CA MET A 41 2.39 -10.71 -25.81
C MET A 41 1.00 -10.28 -26.26
N PRO A 42 0.13 -11.23 -26.68
CA PRO A 42 -1.24 -10.91 -27.04
C PRO A 42 -2.02 -10.32 -25.85
N ASP A 43 -2.91 -9.35 -26.13
CA ASP A 43 -3.70 -8.67 -25.10
C ASP A 43 -4.55 -9.64 -24.27
N HIS A 44 -5.19 -10.63 -24.91
CA HIS A 44 -6.04 -11.60 -24.20
C HIS A 44 -5.23 -12.47 -23.23
N ILE A 45 -4.05 -12.96 -23.64
CA ILE A 45 -3.15 -13.71 -22.75
C ILE A 45 -2.71 -12.82 -21.58
N TRP A 46 -2.41 -11.56 -21.85
CA TRP A 46 -2.03 -10.60 -20.81
C TRP A 46 -3.19 -10.31 -19.84
N MET A 47 -4.44 -10.24 -20.31
CA MET A 47 -5.60 -10.04 -19.44
C MET A 47 -5.90 -11.31 -18.62
N ASP A 48 -5.78 -12.49 -19.22
CA ASP A 48 -6.00 -13.77 -18.53
C ASP A 48 -4.99 -13.99 -17.40
N MET A 49 -3.72 -13.64 -17.62
CA MET A 49 -2.70 -13.74 -16.57
C MET A 49 -2.93 -12.73 -15.44
N ASP A 50 -3.34 -11.50 -15.74
CA ASP A 50 -3.71 -10.50 -14.71
C ASP A 50 -4.91 -10.96 -13.87
N ALA A 51 -5.91 -11.59 -14.52
CA ALA A 51 -7.06 -12.18 -13.85
C ALA A 51 -6.66 -13.35 -12.93
N LEU A 52 -5.74 -14.20 -13.38
CA LEU A 52 -5.20 -15.30 -12.58
C LEU A 52 -4.38 -14.80 -11.37
N ASP A 53 -3.56 -13.78 -11.56
CA ASP A 53 -2.78 -13.15 -10.49
C ASP A 53 -3.68 -12.54 -9.44
N SER A 54 -4.59 -11.68 -9.87
CA SER A 54 -5.48 -10.97 -8.98
C SER A 54 -6.41 -11.94 -8.23
N SER A 55 -6.86 -13.02 -8.87
CA SER A 55 -7.63 -14.10 -8.22
C SER A 55 -6.79 -14.84 -7.19
N THR A 56 -5.56 -15.21 -7.51
CA THR A 56 -4.67 -15.93 -6.60
C THR A 56 -4.35 -15.11 -5.36
N ILE A 57 -4.08 -13.81 -5.54
CA ILE A 57 -3.83 -12.92 -4.40
C ILE A 57 -5.09 -12.81 -3.53
N ARG A 58 -6.27 -12.54 -4.12
CA ARG A 58 -7.54 -12.43 -3.38
C ARG A 58 -7.89 -13.68 -2.57
N LEU A 59 -7.65 -14.87 -3.12
CA LEU A 59 -7.91 -16.14 -2.43
C LEU A 59 -7.00 -16.37 -1.21
N GLN A 60 -5.86 -15.69 -1.14
CA GLN A 60 -4.98 -15.74 0.03
C GLN A 60 -5.27 -14.64 1.04
N LEU A 61 -6.30 -13.81 0.87
CA LEU A 61 -6.67 -12.77 1.83
C LEU A 61 -7.79 -13.26 2.75
N VAL A 62 -7.76 -12.82 4.01
CA VAL A 62 -8.96 -12.90 4.87
C VAL A 62 -10.02 -11.89 4.41
N ASP A 63 -11.27 -12.14 4.77
CA ASP A 63 -12.43 -11.40 4.26
C ASP A 63 -12.32 -9.88 4.49
N SER A 64 -11.82 -9.46 5.66
CA SER A 64 -11.64 -8.02 5.98
C SER A 64 -10.62 -7.32 5.08
N ILE A 65 -9.60 -8.02 4.60
CA ILE A 65 -8.59 -7.46 3.70
C ILE A 65 -9.09 -7.55 2.26
N TYR A 66 -9.76 -8.65 1.91
CA TYR A 66 -10.43 -8.80 0.61
C TYR A 66 -11.38 -7.63 0.33
N GLU A 67 -12.24 -7.27 1.30
CA GLU A 67 -13.16 -6.13 1.19
C GLU A 67 -12.44 -4.80 0.91
N SER A 68 -11.22 -4.62 1.42
CA SER A 68 -10.44 -3.40 1.19
C SER A 68 -9.83 -3.28 -0.22
N VAL A 69 -9.73 -4.40 -0.95
CA VAL A 69 -9.10 -4.48 -2.28
C VAL A 69 -10.03 -5.02 -3.37
N MET A 70 -11.30 -5.31 -3.04
CA MET A 70 -12.24 -5.97 -3.95
C MET A 70 -12.53 -5.18 -5.23
N TYR A 71 -12.36 -3.85 -5.20
CA TYR A 71 -12.59 -2.96 -6.34
C TYR A 71 -11.34 -2.71 -7.19
N GLU A 72 -10.18 -3.21 -6.78
CA GLU A 72 -8.96 -3.09 -7.58
C GLU A 72 -9.08 -4.05 -8.78
N GLU A 73 -9.12 -3.51 -9.99
CA GLU A 73 -9.37 -4.31 -11.20
C GLU A 73 -8.16 -5.14 -11.60
N THR A 74 -6.95 -4.57 -11.48
CA THR A 74 -5.71 -5.22 -11.91
C THR A 74 -4.93 -5.81 -10.74
N SER A 75 -4.15 -6.85 -11.03
CA SER A 75 -3.23 -7.45 -10.06
C SER A 75 -2.19 -6.44 -9.54
N SER A 76 -1.73 -5.54 -10.42
CA SER A 76 -0.76 -4.49 -10.06
C SER A 76 -1.35 -3.43 -9.12
N ALA A 77 -2.57 -2.97 -9.37
CA ALA A 77 -3.26 -2.02 -8.49
C ALA A 77 -3.54 -2.65 -7.12
N LEU A 78 -4.02 -3.91 -7.12
CA LEU A 78 -4.24 -4.69 -5.91
C LEU A 78 -2.95 -4.88 -5.10
N TRP A 79 -1.84 -5.23 -5.77
CA TRP A 79 -0.54 -5.41 -5.12
C TRP A 79 -0.01 -4.10 -4.52
N GLN A 80 -0.12 -3.00 -5.26
CA GLN A 80 0.28 -1.68 -4.80
C GLN A 80 -0.57 -1.23 -3.62
N ARG A 81 -1.88 -1.48 -3.63
CA ARG A 81 -2.79 -1.18 -2.53
C ARG A 81 -2.37 -1.89 -1.24
N LEU A 82 -2.06 -3.17 -1.32
CA LEU A 82 -1.56 -3.94 -0.17
C LEU A 82 -0.20 -3.43 0.32
N HIS A 83 0.71 -3.11 -0.60
CA HIS A 83 2.00 -2.50 -0.28
C HIS A 83 1.83 -1.15 0.46
N ASP A 84 0.92 -0.30 0.02
CA ASP A 84 0.66 1.00 0.64
C ASP A 84 0.01 0.89 2.03
N MET A 85 -0.79 -0.15 2.24
CA MET A 85 -1.44 -0.42 3.53
C MET A 85 -0.47 -1.00 4.57
N TYR A 86 0.42 -1.91 4.16
CA TYR A 86 1.18 -2.75 5.10
C TYR A 86 2.71 -2.59 5.03
N GLU A 87 3.27 -2.07 3.95
CA GLU A 87 4.73 -1.86 3.79
C GLU A 87 5.12 -0.38 3.88
N SER A 88 4.17 0.54 3.69
CA SER A 88 4.38 1.96 3.96
C SER A 88 4.62 2.18 5.46
N PRO A 89 5.74 2.82 5.88
CA PRO A 89 5.99 3.11 7.29
C PRO A 89 4.98 4.08 7.93
N LEU A 90 3.99 4.62 7.19
CA LEU A 90 3.25 5.83 7.56
C LEU A 90 1.77 5.89 7.14
N THR A 91 0.95 4.84 7.32
CA THR A 91 -0.52 4.99 7.26
C THR A 91 -1.24 4.68 8.57
N HIS A 92 -0.51 4.77 9.69
CA HIS A 92 -1.07 5.25 10.97
C HIS A 92 -0.78 6.73 11.21
N VAL A 93 -0.57 7.53 10.15
CA VAL A 93 -0.76 8.97 10.29
C VAL A 93 -2.26 9.20 10.40
N ARG A 94 -2.79 9.08 11.63
CA ARG A 94 -3.89 9.94 12.04
C ARG A 94 -3.45 11.31 11.57
N HIS A 95 -4.15 11.91 10.61
CA HIS A 95 -4.06 13.33 10.38
C HIS A 95 -4.48 13.99 11.71
N ARG A 96 -3.56 14.11 12.67
CA ARG A 96 -3.58 15.24 13.58
C ARG A 96 -3.42 16.38 12.62
N SER A 97 -4.55 16.99 12.27
CA SER A 97 -4.62 18.36 11.79
C SER A 97 -3.50 19.10 12.51
N HIS A 98 -2.41 19.39 11.80
CA HIS A 98 -1.52 20.46 12.20
C HIS A 98 -2.40 21.71 12.10
N ARG A 99 -3.23 21.96 13.11
CA ARG A 99 -3.76 23.29 13.38
C ARG A 99 -2.50 24.12 13.46
N ARG A 100 -2.23 24.85 12.38
CA ARG A 100 -1.09 25.76 12.22
C ARG A 100 -1.02 26.56 13.50
N LEU A 101 -0.06 26.19 14.34
CA LEU A 101 0.03 26.73 15.68
C LEU A 101 0.59 28.15 15.50
N ARG A 102 -0.32 29.10 15.29
CA ARG A 102 -0.01 30.51 15.08
C ARG A 102 0.28 31.16 16.42
N CYS A 103 1.37 31.89 16.47
CA CYS A 103 1.70 32.68 17.64
C CYS A 103 0.71 33.84 17.80
N TRP A 104 -0.09 33.85 18.87
CA TRP A 104 -1.03 34.94 19.20
C TRP A 104 -0.37 36.30 19.48
N HIS A 105 0.96 36.38 19.49
CA HIS A 105 1.71 37.63 19.67
C HIS A 105 2.30 38.19 18.36
N CYS A 106 2.70 37.34 17.41
CA CYS A 106 3.35 37.79 16.16
C CYS A 106 2.71 37.24 14.87
N GLY A 107 1.68 36.40 14.96
CA GLY A 107 0.96 35.83 13.82
C GLY A 107 1.70 34.73 13.04
N HIS A 108 2.99 34.51 13.30
CA HIS A 108 3.81 33.54 12.58
C HIS A 108 3.53 32.10 13.04
N GLU A 109 3.58 31.17 12.09
CA GLU A 109 3.38 29.74 12.30
C GLU A 109 4.64 29.10 12.94
N GLY A 110 4.47 28.03 13.71
CA GLY A 110 5.57 27.21 14.23
C GLY A 110 5.91 27.41 15.71
N HIS A 111 5.28 28.36 16.43
CA HIS A 111 5.50 28.53 17.88
C HIS A 111 4.30 29.18 18.60
N ILE A 112 4.16 28.96 19.91
CA ILE A 112 3.19 29.65 20.78
C ILE A 112 3.77 30.94 21.38
N ARG A 113 2.91 31.86 21.86
CA ARG A 113 3.28 33.11 22.54
C ARG A 113 4.36 32.94 23.61
N ARG A 114 4.35 31.84 24.38
CA ARG A 114 5.36 31.55 25.42
C ARG A 114 6.77 31.32 24.86
N ARG A 115 6.88 30.88 23.60
CA ARG A 115 8.13 30.60 22.89
C ARG A 115 8.40 31.58 21.76
N CYS A 116 7.78 32.77 21.81
CA CYS A 116 7.96 33.80 20.79
C CYS A 116 9.30 34.51 20.98
N PHE A 117 10.20 34.34 19.99
CA PHE A 117 11.54 34.93 20.01
C PHE A 117 11.51 36.46 20.07
N ARG A 118 10.48 37.09 19.48
CA ARG A 118 10.26 38.55 19.55
C ARG A 118 9.92 39.05 20.97
N ARG A 119 9.52 38.15 21.88
CA ARG A 119 9.22 38.47 23.28
C ARG A 119 10.43 38.27 24.20
N MET A 120 11.39 37.42 23.82
CA MET A 120 12.59 37.13 24.63
C MET A 120 13.72 38.16 24.45
N ARG A 121 13.61 39.09 23.49
CA ARG A 121 14.58 40.17 23.25
C ARG A 121 14.18 41.52 23.88
N ARG A 122 13.41 41.49 24.97
CA ARG A 122 13.10 42.67 25.79
C ARG A 122 13.75 42.51 27.16
#